data_AF-A0A832FSV8-F1
#
_entry.id   AF-A0A832FSV8-F1
#
_cell.length_a   1.000
_cell.length_b   1.000
_cell.length_c   1.000
_cell.angle_alpha   90.00
_cell.angle_beta   90.00
_cell.angle_gamma   90.00
#
_symmetry.space_group_name_H-M   'P 1'
#
loop_
_entity.id
_entity.type
_entity.pdbx_description
1 polymer ?
#
loop_
_entity_poly.entity_id
_entity_poly.type
_entity_poly.pdbx_seq_one_letter_code
_entity_poly.pdbx_strand_id
1 'polypeptide(L)'
;MASSIREKQRVIVELPYNIYRTIEKLAYIRGSTIENTIVELTKTLLGIVEDIDSHYSLKYSKALDHAYDLVLRAVKEGKVKLRKKDKAYNKAYIVENYVKPLGVIATILVDLYGKIPKRVSKRDLESRSNNLEDTISRIAMRGLNPIKYILNKIEKIKPIAPAFDIEIIESEGNFELVFGNTALLENLYGVGTRPLRRRIKT
;
A
#
# COMPACT_ATOMS: atom_id res chain seq x y z
N MET A 1 25.33 15.13 31.16
CA MET A 1 24.65 14.36 32.24
C MET A 1 23.23 14.89 32.30
N ALA A 2 22.26 14.20 31.69
CA ALA A 2 21.31 13.28 32.35
C ALA A 2 20.46 14.00 33.42
N SER A 3 19.13 14.01 33.46
CA SER A 3 18.07 13.32 32.71
C SER A 3 16.77 14.04 33.08
N SER A 4 15.90 14.44 32.14
CA SER A 4 14.54 14.86 32.51
C SER A 4 13.71 13.60 32.80
N ILE A 5 13.52 13.33 34.09
CA ILE A 5 12.57 12.32 34.54
C ILE A 5 11.19 12.86 34.17
N ARG A 6 10.56 12.27 33.14
CA ARG A 6 9.15 12.54 32.84
C ARG A 6 8.34 12.03 34.02
N GLU A 7 7.75 12.94 34.79
CA GLU A 7 6.74 12.60 35.79
C GLU A 7 5.62 11.81 35.12
N LYS A 8 5.37 10.59 35.59
CA LYS A 8 4.21 9.80 35.16
C LYS A 8 2.95 10.54 35.62
N GLN A 9 2.28 11.22 34.70
CA GLN A 9 0.95 11.77 34.94
C GLN A 9 0.03 10.64 35.43
N ARG A 10 -0.49 10.78 36.65
CA ARG A 10 -1.53 9.89 37.19
C ARG A 10 -2.88 10.41 36.71
N VAL A 11 -3.55 9.62 35.89
CA VAL A 11 -4.92 9.91 35.44
C VAL A 11 -5.86 9.13 36.35
N ILE A 12 -6.74 9.85 37.06
CA ILE A 12 -7.81 9.24 37.85
C ILE A 12 -9.02 9.12 36.93
N VAL A 13 -9.52 7.89 36.75
CA VAL A 13 -10.70 7.61 35.92
C VAL A 13 -11.80 7.11 36.82
N GLU A 14 -12.87 7.89 36.94
CA GLU A 14 -14.07 7.50 37.67
C GLU A 14 -15.02 6.75 36.72
N LEU A 15 -15.39 5.53 37.09
CA LEU A 15 -16.27 4.68 36.30
C LEU A 15 -17.56 4.39 37.07
N PRO A 16 -18.72 4.38 36.39
CA PRO A 16 -19.96 3.85 36.97
C PRO A 16 -19.76 2.43 37.51
N TYR A 17 -20.34 2.14 38.69
CA TYR A 17 -20.10 0.90 39.44
C TYR A 17 -20.37 -0.39 38.63
N ASN A 18 -21.41 -0.39 37.80
CA ASN A 18 -21.76 -1.48 36.91
C ASN A 18 -20.70 -1.75 35.83
N ILE A 19 -20.06 -0.69 35.31
CA ILE A 19 -18.96 -0.79 34.34
C ILE A 19 -17.70 -1.31 35.04
N TYR A 20 -17.37 -0.76 36.22
CA TYR A 20 -16.24 -1.22 37.02
C TYR A 20 -16.34 -2.73 37.35
N ARG A 21 -17.49 -3.19 37.86
CA ARG A 21 -17.79 -4.61 38.14
C ARG A 21 -17.59 -5.52 36.93
N THR A 22 -17.91 -5.03 35.74
CA THR A 22 -17.78 -5.79 34.49
C THR A 22 -16.30 -5.93 34.11
N ILE A 23 -15.53 -4.84 34.21
CA ILE A 23 -14.09 -4.83 33.95
C ILE A 23 -13.33 -5.68 34.98
N GLU A 24 -13.72 -5.61 36.25
CA GLU A 24 -13.17 -6.45 37.32
C GLU A 24 -13.33 -7.94 37.04
N LYS A 25 -14.53 -8.38 36.61
CA LYS A 25 -14.76 -9.77 36.19
C LYS A 25 -13.90 -10.16 34.98
N LEU A 26 -13.76 -9.27 34.01
CA LEU A 26 -12.91 -9.52 32.83
C LEU A 26 -11.44 -9.64 33.21
N ALA A 27 -10.95 -8.79 34.12
CA ALA A 27 -9.59 -8.84 34.64
C ALA A 27 -9.33 -10.18 35.35
N TYR A 28 -10.27 -10.62 36.19
CA TYR A 28 -10.21 -11.91 36.87
C TYR A 28 -10.16 -13.10 35.88
N ILE A 29 -11.05 -13.14 34.90
CA ILE A 29 -11.07 -14.19 33.87
C ILE A 29 -9.76 -14.24 33.08
N ARG A 30 -9.15 -13.08 32.82
CA ARG A 30 -7.91 -12.95 32.04
C ARG A 30 -6.63 -13.09 32.88
N GLY A 31 -6.74 -13.26 34.20
CA GLY A 31 -5.58 -13.28 35.10
C GLY A 31 -4.77 -11.98 35.05
N SER A 32 -5.44 -10.84 34.85
CA SER A 32 -4.82 -9.52 34.69
C SER A 32 -5.33 -8.55 35.76
N THR A 33 -4.74 -7.35 35.83
CA THR A 33 -5.24 -6.28 36.72
C THR A 33 -6.33 -5.47 36.02
N ILE A 34 -7.16 -4.79 36.83
CA ILE A 34 -8.24 -3.94 36.34
C ILE A 34 -7.67 -2.82 35.45
N GLU A 35 -6.56 -2.21 35.85
CA GLU A 35 -5.89 -1.13 35.10
C GLU A 35 -5.41 -1.61 33.73
N ASN A 36 -4.74 -2.77 33.67
CA ASN A 36 -4.28 -3.34 32.41
C ASN A 36 -5.47 -3.69 31.50
N THR A 37 -6.55 -4.22 32.08
CA THR A 37 -7.77 -4.54 31.35
C THR A 37 -8.46 -3.28 30.81
N ILE A 38 -8.51 -2.19 31.58
CA ILE A 38 -9.01 -0.88 31.11
C ILE A 38 -8.15 -0.37 29.96
N VAL A 39 -6.83 -0.42 30.10
CA VAL A 39 -5.90 0.04 29.07
C VAL A 39 -6.07 -0.77 27.79
N GLU A 40 -6.14 -2.10 27.88
CA GLU A 40 -6.40 -2.99 26.75
C GLU A 40 -7.75 -2.73 26.10
N LEU A 41 -8.84 -2.67 26.87
CA LEU A 41 -10.18 -2.40 26.33
C LEU A 41 -10.24 -1.02 25.68
N THR A 42 -9.63 -0.01 26.29
CA THR A 42 -9.52 1.34 25.72
C THR A 42 -8.71 1.30 24.43
N LYS A 43 -7.63 0.52 24.38
CA LYS A 43 -6.84 0.31 23.17
C LYS A 43 -7.62 -0.46 22.10
N THR A 44 -8.44 -1.44 22.44
CA THR A 44 -9.27 -2.17 21.48
C THR A 44 -10.40 -1.29 20.96
N LEU A 45 -11.09 -0.55 21.83
CA LEU A 45 -12.20 0.34 21.48
C LEU A 45 -11.74 1.56 20.67
N LEU A 46 -10.55 2.10 20.96
CA LEU A 46 -9.94 3.18 20.20
C LEU A 46 -9.10 2.69 19.01
N GLY A 47 -9.02 1.38 18.76
CA GLY A 47 -8.23 0.79 17.67
C GLY A 47 -6.71 0.99 17.77
N ILE A 48 -6.20 1.20 18.99
CA ILE A 48 -4.79 1.47 19.30
C ILE A 48 -3.96 0.19 19.48
N VAL A 49 -4.56 -0.98 19.72
CA VAL A 49 -3.82 -2.26 19.81
C VAL A 49 -4.45 -3.33 18.94
N GLU A 50 -4.13 -3.23 17.65
CA GLU A 50 -3.50 -4.29 16.86
C GLU A 50 -3.06 -3.64 15.53
N ASP A 51 -1.90 -3.01 15.61
CA ASP A 51 -0.93 -2.90 14.54
C ASP A 51 -1.50 -2.48 13.17
N ILE A 52 -1.64 -1.16 13.02
CA ILE A 52 -1.87 -0.50 11.73
C ILE A 52 -1.02 -1.13 10.61
N ASP A 53 0.23 -1.49 10.91
CA ASP A 53 1.14 -2.15 9.98
C ASP A 53 0.70 -3.58 9.60
N SER A 54 0.11 -4.35 10.52
CA SER A 54 -0.48 -5.67 10.24
C SER A 54 -1.77 -5.58 9.41
N HIS A 55 -2.64 -4.60 9.66
CA HIS A 55 -3.85 -4.40 8.85
C HIS A 55 -3.52 -3.92 7.43
N TYR A 56 -2.59 -2.97 7.29
CA TYR A 56 -2.15 -2.50 5.99
C TYR A 56 -1.32 -3.54 5.24
N SER A 57 -0.46 -4.29 5.93
CA SER A 57 0.29 -5.39 5.30
C SER A 57 -0.62 -6.54 4.87
N LEU A 58 -1.66 -6.88 5.64
CA LEU A 58 -2.64 -7.88 5.26
C LEU A 58 -3.51 -7.41 4.09
N LYS A 59 -3.97 -6.16 4.09
CA LYS A 59 -4.68 -5.56 2.94
C LYS A 59 -3.79 -5.53 1.69
N TYR A 60 -2.53 -5.14 1.83
CA TYR A 60 -1.58 -5.12 0.73
C TYR A 60 -1.29 -6.53 0.22
N SER A 61 -1.11 -7.51 1.11
CA SER A 61 -0.94 -8.92 0.75
C SER A 61 -2.16 -9.45 -0.01
N LYS A 62 -3.38 -9.14 0.43
CA LYS A 62 -4.62 -9.50 -0.27
C LYS A 62 -4.72 -8.84 -1.65
N ALA A 63 -4.33 -7.58 -1.78
CA ALA A 63 -4.28 -6.90 -3.06
C ALA A 63 -3.27 -7.55 -4.02
N LEU A 64 -2.07 -7.89 -3.53
CA LEU A 64 -1.05 -8.59 -4.32
C LEU A 64 -1.52 -9.98 -4.74
N ASP A 65 -2.22 -10.70 -3.87
CA ASP A 65 -2.79 -12.02 -4.14
C ASP A 65 -3.88 -11.94 -5.21
N HIS A 66 -4.80 -10.98 -5.07
CA HIS A 66 -5.86 -10.77 -6.05
C HIS A 66 -5.30 -10.35 -7.41
N ALA A 67 -4.30 -9.47 -7.43
CA ALA A 67 -3.63 -9.07 -8.65
C ALA A 67 -2.84 -10.22 -9.29
N TYR A 68 -2.20 -11.08 -8.49
CA TYR A 68 -1.56 -12.30 -8.98
C TYR A 68 -2.59 -13.25 -9.63
N ASP A 69 -3.74 -13.46 -9.01
CA ASP A 69 -4.80 -14.31 -9.55
C ASP A 69 -5.37 -13.77 -10.86
N LEU A 70 -5.51 -12.44 -11.00
CA LEU A 70 -5.90 -11.80 -12.26
C LEU A 70 -4.89 -12.08 -13.37
N VAL A 71 -3.60 -11.97 -13.07
CA VAL A 71 -2.53 -12.32 -14.02
C VAL A 71 -2.63 -13.79 -14.43
N LEU A 72 -2.81 -14.71 -13.48
CA LEU A 72 -2.96 -16.14 -13.79
C LEU A 72 -4.17 -16.44 -14.68
N ARG A 73 -5.31 -15.81 -14.40
CA ARG A 73 -6.51 -15.95 -15.23
C ARG A 73 -6.25 -15.45 -16.64
N ALA A 74 -5.66 -14.26 -16.78
CA ALA A 74 -5.32 -13.70 -18.08
C ALA A 74 -4.31 -14.56 -18.86
N VAL A 75 -3.38 -15.25 -18.18
CA VAL A 75 -2.49 -16.21 -18.83
C VAL A 75 -3.25 -17.45 -19.31
N LYS A 76 -4.14 -18.01 -18.47
CA LYS A 76 -5.00 -19.14 -18.86
C LYS A 76 -5.92 -18.81 -20.05
N GLU A 77 -6.40 -17.58 -20.11
CA GLU A 77 -7.20 -17.04 -21.21
C GLU A 77 -6.37 -16.67 -22.45
N GLY A 78 -5.03 -16.78 -22.39
CA GLY A 78 -4.14 -16.45 -23.50
C GLY A 78 -3.94 -14.96 -23.76
N LYS A 79 -4.53 -14.08 -22.93
CA LYS A 79 -4.37 -12.61 -23.00
C LYS A 79 -2.98 -12.15 -22.61
N VAL A 80 -2.30 -12.90 -21.73
CA VAL A 80 -0.95 -12.60 -21.24
C VAL A 80 -0.01 -13.76 -21.57
N LYS A 81 1.16 -13.43 -22.12
CA LYS A 81 2.25 -14.39 -22.38
C LYS A 81 3.46 -14.04 -21.53
N LEU A 82 3.62 -14.73 -20.40
CA LEU A 82 4.84 -14.67 -19.59
C LEU A 82 5.94 -15.52 -20.23
N ARG A 83 7.20 -15.12 -20.09
CA ARG A 83 8.34 -15.84 -20.68
C ARG A 83 8.54 -17.14 -19.90
N LYS A 84 8.96 -18.22 -20.58
CA LYS A 84 9.29 -19.50 -19.92
C LYS A 84 10.36 -19.37 -18.82
N LYS A 85 11.20 -18.33 -18.88
CA LYS A 85 12.23 -18.01 -17.88
C LYS A 85 11.68 -17.37 -16.59
N ASP A 86 10.41 -16.96 -16.58
CA ASP A 86 9.68 -16.46 -15.41
C ASP A 86 9.28 -17.63 -14.46
N LYS A 87 9.95 -18.79 -14.64
CA LYS A 87 10.00 -20.03 -13.87
C LYS A 87 8.71 -20.32 -13.08
N ALA A 88 7.79 -21.02 -13.75
CA ALA A 88 6.71 -21.79 -13.17
C ALA A 88 5.71 -21.00 -12.30
N TYR A 89 5.16 -19.90 -12.82
CA TYR A 89 4.12 -19.13 -12.13
C TYR A 89 4.46 -18.86 -10.65
N ASN A 90 5.75 -18.64 -10.34
CA ASN A 90 6.15 -18.44 -8.97
C ASN A 90 5.52 -17.12 -8.49
N LYS A 91 4.59 -17.23 -7.54
CA LYS A 91 3.86 -16.09 -6.98
C LYS A 91 4.79 -14.98 -6.53
N ALA A 92 5.86 -15.30 -5.80
CA ALA A 92 6.82 -14.31 -5.33
C ALA A 92 7.51 -13.58 -6.50
N TYR A 93 7.88 -14.31 -7.57
CA TYR A 93 8.51 -13.71 -8.74
C TYR A 93 7.56 -12.79 -9.50
N ILE A 94 6.34 -13.25 -9.77
CA ILE A 94 5.33 -12.47 -10.51
C ILE A 94 4.95 -11.21 -9.73
N VAL A 95 4.77 -11.36 -8.42
CA VAL A 95 4.46 -10.24 -7.53
C VAL A 95 5.58 -9.21 -7.56
N GLU A 96 6.83 -9.62 -7.38
CA GLU A 96 7.97 -8.68 -7.32
C GLU A 96 8.25 -7.99 -8.66
N ASN A 97 8.15 -8.72 -9.76
CA ASN A 97 8.58 -8.22 -11.07
C ASN A 97 7.48 -7.54 -11.88
N TYR A 98 6.20 -7.81 -11.60
CA TYR A 98 5.08 -7.28 -12.37
C TYR A 98 4.07 -6.54 -11.48
N VAL A 99 3.53 -7.20 -10.47
CA VAL A 99 2.42 -6.66 -9.65
C VAL A 99 2.86 -5.45 -8.80
N LYS A 100 4.00 -5.56 -8.11
CA LYS A 100 4.53 -4.45 -7.30
C LYS A 100 4.86 -3.21 -8.16
N PRO A 101 5.54 -3.33 -9.32
CA PRO A 101 5.70 -2.22 -10.25
C PRO A 101 4.39 -1.54 -10.67
N LEU A 102 3.33 -2.31 -10.91
CA LEU A 102 2.00 -1.78 -11.23
C LEU A 102 1.43 -0.97 -10.06
N GLY A 103 1.51 -1.50 -8.83
CA GLY A 103 1.09 -0.77 -7.63
C GLY A 103 1.88 0.53 -7.40
N VAL A 104 3.16 0.56 -7.74
CA VAL A 104 3.98 1.79 -7.71
C VAL A 104 3.47 2.82 -8.72
N ILE A 105 3.17 2.41 -9.95
CA ILE A 105 2.61 3.31 -10.97
C ILE A 105 1.25 3.87 -10.51
N ALA A 106 0.35 3.01 -10.04
CA ALA A 106 -0.96 3.42 -9.54
C ALA A 106 -0.84 4.43 -8.39
N THR A 107 0.08 4.19 -7.45
CA THR A 107 0.35 5.11 -6.32
C THR A 107 0.84 6.47 -6.82
N ILE A 108 1.80 6.49 -7.76
CA ILE A 108 2.32 7.73 -8.34
C ILE A 108 1.20 8.52 -9.03
N LEU A 109 0.33 7.84 -9.79
CA LEU A 109 -0.77 8.51 -10.48
C LEU A 109 -1.79 9.10 -9.51
N VAL A 110 -2.17 8.36 -8.46
CA VAL A 110 -3.04 8.88 -7.41
C VAL A 110 -2.42 10.07 -6.68
N ASP A 111 -1.12 10.03 -6.38
CA ASP A 111 -0.43 11.14 -5.70
C ASP A 111 -0.35 12.40 -6.57
N LEU A 112 -0.22 12.26 -7.89
CA LEU A 112 -0.11 13.39 -8.81
C LEU A 112 -1.46 13.99 -9.23
N TYR A 113 -2.48 13.14 -9.35
CA TYR A 113 -3.78 13.50 -9.96
C TYR A 113 -4.96 13.36 -8.98
N GLY A 114 -4.75 12.85 -7.77
CA GLY A 114 -5.77 12.56 -6.76
C GLY A 114 -6.57 11.27 -7.01
N LYS A 115 -6.50 10.71 -8.22
CA LYS A 115 -7.17 9.50 -8.69
C LYS A 115 -6.42 8.91 -9.88
N ILE A 116 -6.78 7.70 -10.33
CA ILE A 116 -6.17 7.13 -11.54
C ILE A 116 -6.85 7.75 -12.77
N PRO A 117 -6.14 8.57 -13.57
CA PRO A 117 -6.70 9.11 -14.81
C PRO A 117 -6.92 8.01 -15.84
N LYS A 118 -7.94 8.17 -16.71
CA LYS A 118 -8.21 7.22 -17.81
C LYS A 118 -7.07 7.14 -18.83
N ARG A 119 -6.27 8.19 -18.93
CA ARG A 119 -5.23 8.35 -19.94
C ARG A 119 -4.10 9.20 -19.38
N VAL A 120 -2.86 8.78 -19.61
CA VAL A 120 -1.65 9.52 -19.20
C VAL A 120 -0.62 9.41 -20.29
N SER A 121 -0.16 10.55 -20.80
CA SER A 121 0.97 10.61 -21.72
C SER A 121 2.27 10.94 -20.98
N LYS A 122 3.40 10.63 -21.64
CA LYS A 122 4.72 11.09 -21.20
C LYS A 122 4.78 12.61 -20.99
N ARG A 123 4.16 13.39 -21.88
CA ARG A 123 4.13 14.86 -21.81
C ARG A 123 3.40 15.34 -20.54
N ASP A 124 2.33 14.68 -20.16
CA ASP A 124 1.59 15.01 -18.93
C ASP A 124 2.48 14.82 -17.69
N LEU A 125 3.25 13.72 -17.66
CA LEU A 125 4.19 13.44 -16.57
C LEU A 125 5.37 14.43 -16.56
N GLU A 126 5.89 14.80 -17.73
CA GLU A 126 6.97 15.78 -17.87
C GLU A 126 6.54 17.18 -17.42
N SER A 127 5.31 17.59 -17.74
CA SER A 127 4.74 18.88 -17.29
C SER A 127 4.64 18.99 -15.76
N ARG A 128 4.67 17.85 -15.06
CA ARG A 128 4.57 17.74 -13.60
C ARG A 128 5.86 17.22 -12.97
N SER A 129 7.00 17.34 -13.66
CA SER A 129 8.29 16.77 -13.28
C SER A 129 8.74 17.10 -11.84
N ASN A 130 8.54 18.34 -11.37
CA ASN A 130 8.89 18.74 -10.00
C ASN A 130 8.09 17.94 -8.94
N ASN A 131 6.77 17.83 -9.13
CA ASN A 131 5.91 17.02 -8.25
C ASN A 131 6.21 15.52 -8.36
N LEU A 132 6.61 15.09 -9.56
CA LEU A 132 7.03 13.72 -9.85
C LEU A 132 8.29 13.35 -9.08
N GLU A 133 9.27 14.25 -9.04
CA GLU A 133 10.53 14.09 -8.31
C GLU A 133 10.29 14.01 -6.79
N ASP A 134 9.41 14.87 -6.25
CA ASP A 134 9.01 14.82 -4.84
C ASP A 134 8.26 13.52 -4.48
N THR A 135 7.39 13.05 -5.38
CA THR A 135 6.60 11.82 -5.19
C THR A 135 7.52 10.59 -5.26
N ILE A 136 8.41 10.53 -6.26
CA ILE A 136 9.35 9.43 -6.42
C ILE A 136 10.40 9.44 -5.30
N SER A 137 10.86 10.61 -4.84
CA SER A 137 11.79 10.70 -3.70
C SER A 137 11.17 10.21 -2.39
N ARG A 138 9.84 10.26 -2.25
CA ARG A 138 9.11 9.69 -1.11
C ARG A 138 9.04 8.16 -1.17
N ILE A 139 8.90 7.59 -2.36
CA ILE A 139 8.70 6.14 -2.58
C ILE A 139 10.03 5.40 -2.82
N ALA A 140 11.01 6.06 -3.42
CA ALA A 140 12.31 5.53 -3.83
C ALA A 140 13.47 6.28 -3.13
N MET A 141 14.68 6.16 -3.69
CA MET A 141 15.89 6.88 -3.26
C MET A 141 15.98 8.23 -3.99
N ARG A 142 16.55 9.25 -3.34
CA ARG A 142 16.77 10.60 -3.92
C ARG A 142 17.71 10.54 -5.14
N GLY A 143 17.48 11.40 -6.13
CA GLY A 143 18.37 11.59 -7.30
C GLY A 143 18.09 10.72 -8.51
N LEU A 144 16.94 10.03 -8.56
CA LEU A 144 16.51 9.30 -9.75
C LEU A 144 15.82 10.24 -10.75
N ASN A 145 16.16 10.11 -12.04
CA ASN A 145 15.37 10.75 -13.09
C ASN A 145 13.94 10.17 -13.05
N PRO A 146 12.92 11.00 -12.78
CA PRO A 146 11.59 10.52 -12.42
C PRO A 146 10.86 9.88 -13.61
N ILE A 147 11.08 10.41 -14.83
CA ILE A 147 10.53 9.85 -16.06
C ILE A 147 11.17 8.51 -16.39
N LYS A 148 12.50 8.41 -16.31
CA LYS A 148 13.22 7.14 -16.52
C LYS A 148 12.80 6.07 -15.52
N TYR A 149 12.54 6.46 -14.27
CA TYR A 149 12.03 5.55 -13.25
C TYR A 149 10.65 4.99 -13.63
N ILE A 150 9.71 5.83 -14.05
CA ILE A 150 8.37 5.40 -14.48
C ILE A 150 8.45 4.52 -15.72
N LEU A 151 9.24 4.91 -16.73
CA LEU A 151 9.47 4.10 -17.93
C LEU A 151 9.97 2.69 -17.59
N ASN A 152 10.95 2.58 -16.68
CA ASN A 152 11.43 1.28 -16.23
C ASN A 152 10.34 0.43 -15.54
N LYS A 153 9.37 1.05 -14.87
CA LYS A 153 8.21 0.34 -14.29
C LYS A 153 7.21 -0.05 -15.36
N ILE A 154 6.96 0.80 -16.35
CA ILE A 154 6.08 0.53 -17.49
C ILE A 154 6.59 -0.68 -18.28
N GLU A 155 7.89 -0.71 -18.60
CA GLU A 155 8.54 -1.84 -19.27
C GLU A 155 8.35 -3.16 -18.50
N LYS A 156 8.42 -3.10 -17.16
CA LYS A 156 8.16 -4.25 -16.33
C LYS A 156 6.71 -4.72 -16.42
N ILE A 157 5.73 -3.82 -16.38
CA ILE A 157 4.30 -4.21 -16.38
C ILE A 157 3.75 -4.56 -17.76
N LYS A 158 4.45 -4.19 -18.85
CA LYS A 158 4.00 -4.42 -20.23
C LYS A 158 3.49 -5.85 -20.50
N PRO A 159 4.11 -6.93 -19.99
CA PRO A 159 3.61 -8.29 -20.18
C PRO A 159 2.25 -8.54 -19.52
N ILE A 160 1.96 -7.90 -18.38
CA ILE A 160 0.73 -8.11 -17.60
C ILE A 160 -0.34 -7.03 -17.82
N ALA A 161 -0.03 -5.96 -18.56
CA ALA A 161 -0.94 -4.84 -18.80
C ALA A 161 -2.34 -5.28 -19.31
N PRO A 162 -2.46 -6.27 -20.23
CA PRO A 162 -3.77 -6.78 -20.66
C PRO A 162 -4.61 -7.42 -19.54
N ALA A 163 -3.99 -7.95 -18.48
CA ALA A 163 -4.72 -8.53 -17.35
C ALA A 163 -5.48 -7.48 -16.51
N PHE A 164 -5.07 -6.21 -16.63
CA PHE A 164 -5.64 -5.09 -15.86
C PHE A 164 -6.37 -4.09 -16.76
N ASP A 165 -6.65 -4.46 -18.01
CA ASP A 165 -7.30 -3.59 -18.99
C ASP A 165 -6.50 -2.28 -19.21
N ILE A 166 -5.18 -2.43 -19.33
CA ILE A 166 -4.24 -1.33 -19.59
C ILE A 166 -3.68 -1.51 -20.99
N GLU A 167 -3.86 -0.49 -21.82
CA GLU A 167 -3.24 -0.38 -23.13
C GLU A 167 -2.05 0.57 -23.05
N ILE A 168 -0.90 0.14 -23.58
CA ILE A 168 0.34 0.91 -23.62
C ILE A 168 0.62 1.24 -25.09
N ILE A 169 0.42 2.50 -25.46
CA ILE A 169 0.64 2.99 -26.82
C ILE A 169 2.02 3.62 -26.87
N GLU A 170 2.93 3.03 -27.64
CA GLU A 170 4.28 3.55 -27.85
C GLU A 170 4.38 4.21 -29.23
N SER A 171 4.91 5.43 -29.25
CA SER A 171 5.28 6.18 -30.44
C SER A 171 6.70 6.70 -30.26
N GLU A 172 7.40 7.08 -31.32
CA GLU A 172 8.83 7.47 -31.27
C GLU A 172 9.18 8.39 -30.07
N GLY A 173 9.76 7.81 -29.02
CA GLY A 173 10.15 8.52 -27.79
C GLY A 173 9.00 8.94 -26.86
N ASN A 174 7.76 8.58 -27.14
CA ASN A 174 6.57 8.85 -26.33
C ASN A 174 5.84 7.56 -25.94
N PHE A 175 5.14 7.63 -24.80
CA PHE A 175 4.21 6.60 -24.38
C PHE A 175 2.91 7.22 -23.90
N GLU A 176 1.84 6.47 -24.05
CA GLU A 176 0.53 6.77 -23.49
C GLU A 176 -0.01 5.51 -22.81
N LEU A 177 -0.42 5.65 -21.55
CA LEU A 177 -1.13 4.62 -20.80
C LEU A 177 -2.62 4.92 -20.89
N VAL A 178 -3.40 3.97 -21.39
CA VAL A 178 -4.86 4.04 -21.44
C VAL A 178 -5.42 2.97 -20.50
N PHE A 179 -6.22 3.39 -19.53
CA PHE A 179 -6.79 2.54 -18.50
C PHE A 179 -8.27 2.32 -18.79
N GLY A 180 -8.63 1.14 -19.30
CA GLY A 180 -10.01 0.76 -19.58
C GLY A 180 -10.85 0.58 -18.30
N ASN A 181 -10.21 0.11 -17.21
CA ASN A 181 -10.85 -0.06 -15.92
C ASN A 181 -10.02 0.55 -14.77
N THR A 182 -10.14 1.88 -14.59
CA THR A 182 -9.47 2.61 -13.49
C THR A 182 -9.95 2.15 -12.11
N ALA A 183 -11.23 1.77 -11.98
CA ALA A 183 -11.81 1.31 -10.73
C ALA A 183 -11.19 0.00 -10.23
N LEU A 184 -10.77 -0.90 -11.13
CA LEU A 184 -10.05 -2.11 -10.76
C LEU A 184 -8.72 -1.77 -10.08
N LEU A 185 -7.95 -0.84 -10.65
CA LEU A 185 -6.67 -0.42 -10.09
C LEU A 185 -6.84 0.38 -8.80
N GLU A 186 -7.87 1.20 -8.69
CA GLU A 186 -8.21 1.89 -7.45
C GLU A 186 -8.66 0.88 -6.37
N ASN A 187 -9.48 -0.12 -6.69
CA ASN A 187 -9.84 -1.15 -5.71
C ASN A 187 -8.64 -2.02 -5.27
N LEU A 188 -7.69 -2.28 -6.17
CA LEU A 188 -6.48 -3.04 -5.85
C LEU A 188 -5.42 -2.22 -5.12
N TYR A 189 -5.25 -0.94 -5.47
CA TYR A 189 -4.10 -0.13 -5.04
C TYR A 189 -4.45 1.25 -4.46
N GLY A 190 -5.72 1.64 -4.45
CA GLY A 190 -6.19 3.00 -4.16
C GLY A 190 -7.51 3.09 -3.38
N VAL A 191 -7.43 2.99 -2.05
CA VAL A 191 -7.70 4.09 -1.07
C VAL A 191 -7.09 3.60 0.24
N GLY A 192 -5.77 3.69 0.41
CA GLY A 192 -5.15 3.48 1.73
C GLY A 192 -3.75 2.90 1.80
N THR A 193 -3.14 2.39 0.74
CA THR A 193 -1.75 1.88 0.84
C THR A 193 -0.75 3.00 0.64
N ARG A 194 -0.57 3.83 1.67
CA ARG A 194 0.62 4.68 1.81
C ARG A 194 1.76 3.83 2.34
N PRO A 195 3.01 3.96 1.85
CA PRO A 195 4.15 3.41 2.57
C PRO A 195 4.25 4.09 3.94
N LEU A 196 4.02 3.33 5.01
CA LEU A 196 4.29 3.74 6.39
C LEU A 196 5.81 3.79 6.58
N ARG A 197 6.47 4.84 6.07
CA ARG A 197 7.82 5.23 6.53
C ARG A 197 7.69 5.85 7.91
N ARG A 198 7.27 5.09 8.92
CA ARG A 198 7.42 5.54 10.31
C ARG A 198 8.91 5.42 10.64
N ARG A 199 9.57 6.55 10.86
CA ARG A 199 10.82 6.56 11.62
C ARG A 199 10.50 5.91 12.97
N ILE A 200 10.91 4.66 13.17
CA ILE A 200 11.02 4.09 14.51
C ILE A 200 12.16 4.87 15.15
N LYS A 201 11.82 5.94 15.87
CA LYS A 201 12.72 6.47 16.90
C LYS A 201 12.55 5.52 18.08
N THR A 202 13.52 4.63 18.23
CA THR A 202 13.85 3.99 19.52
C THR A 202 14.11 5.06 20.57
#